data_AF-A0A1G1PBF1-F1
#
_entry.id   AF-A0A1G1PBF1-F1
#
_cell.length_a   1.000
_cell.length_b   1.000
_cell.length_c   1.000
_cell.angle_alpha   90.00
_cell.angle_beta   90.00
_cell.angle_gamma   90.00
#
_symmetry.space_group_name_H-M   'P 1'
#
loop_
_entity.id
_entity.type
_entity.pdbx_description
1 polymer ?
#
loop_
_entity_poly.entity_id
_entity_poly.type
_entity_poly.pdbx_seq_one_letter_code
_entity_poly.pdbx_strand_id
1 'polypeptide(L)'
;MFRTPEEETRELAKEIRELKDILREISRKLGQIEGRVKRVFPTAFPSLPSQGVRTSVPKINNPPTISSQEALNIYDELVKMAKEGRKDEVQRRLETMGLPDLAFLSRELGVPVGKNKPSRKVLLNGVLGRISESMMLSTSNLRERINNQQDIEKTNPDISPEKP
;
A
#
# COMPACT_ATOMS: atom_id res chain seq x y z
N MET A 1 7.13 -16.69 32.75
CA MET A 1 5.67 -16.84 32.72
C MET A 1 5.31 -17.61 31.46
N PHE A 2 4.70 -18.78 31.59
CA PHE A 2 4.23 -19.55 30.42
C PHE A 2 2.98 -18.87 29.87
N ARG A 3 2.95 -18.59 28.56
CA ARG A 3 1.77 -18.07 27.89
C ARG A 3 0.66 -19.11 27.96
N THR A 4 -0.58 -18.66 28.13
CA THR A 4 -1.71 -19.57 27.98
C THR A 4 -1.80 -20.02 26.52
N PRO A 5 -2.26 -21.25 26.23
CA PRO A 5 -2.41 -21.72 24.85
C PRO A 5 -3.24 -20.77 23.97
N GLU A 6 -4.22 -20.09 24.56
CA GLU A 6 -5.06 -19.11 23.87
C GLU A 6 -4.31 -17.82 23.49
N GLU A 7 -3.44 -17.31 24.37
CA GLU A 7 -2.58 -16.16 24.06
C GLU A 7 -1.56 -16.49 22.98
N GLU A 8 -0.95 -17.67 23.04
CA GLU A 8 0.01 -18.12 22.04
C GLU A 8 -0.65 -18.26 20.66
N THR A 9 -1.87 -18.81 20.61
CA THR A 9 -2.64 -18.91 19.36
C THR A 9 -3.00 -17.53 18.79
N ARG A 10 -3.32 -16.55 19.65
CA ARG A 10 -3.61 -15.17 19.20
C ARG A 10 -2.39 -14.47 18.63
N GLU A 11 -1.23 -14.59 19.27
CA GLU A 11 0.01 -14.01 18.75
C GLU A 11 0.43 -14.68 17.44
N LEU A 12 0.35 -16.01 17.33
CA LEU A 12 0.61 -16.72 16.07
C LEU A 12 -0.34 -16.29 14.95
N ALA A 13 -1.64 -16.11 15.24
CA ALA A 13 -2.60 -15.62 14.26
C ALA A 13 -2.29 -14.20 13.77
N LYS A 14 -1.73 -13.36 14.66
CA LYS A 14 -1.27 -12.01 14.33
C LYS A 14 -0.01 -12.05 13.46
N GLU A 15 0.99 -12.85 13.82
CA GLU A 15 2.21 -13.05 13.03
C GLU A 15 1.89 -13.57 11.61
N ILE A 16 0.97 -14.53 11.49
CA ILE A 16 0.49 -15.04 10.19
C ILE A 16 -0.13 -13.91 9.37
N ARG A 17 -0.91 -13.02 9.99
CA ARG A 17 -1.51 -11.88 9.30
C ARG A 17 -0.43 -10.92 8.78
N GLU A 18 0.54 -10.58 9.63
CA GLU A 18 1.65 -9.70 9.27
C GLU A 18 2.47 -10.28 8.10
N LEU A 19 2.80 -11.58 8.14
CA LEU A 19 3.50 -12.25 7.05
C LEU A 19 2.70 -12.24 5.74
N LYS A 20 1.39 -12.44 5.80
CA LYS A 20 0.52 -12.37 4.62
C LYS A 20 0.49 -10.98 4.01
N ASP A 21 0.52 -9.93 4.83
CA ASP A 21 0.54 -8.55 4.36
C ASP A 21 1.88 -8.21 3.71
N ILE A 22 3.01 -8.64 4.32
CA ILE A 22 4.34 -8.50 3.72
C ILE A 22 4.40 -9.21 2.36
N LEU A 23 3.91 -10.44 2.27
CA LEU A 23 3.91 -11.21 1.03
C LEU A 23 3.07 -10.53 -0.07
N ARG A 24 1.96 -9.92 0.32
CA ARG A 24 1.10 -9.15 -0.59
C ARG A 24 1.77 -7.89 -1.10
N GLU A 25 2.51 -7.19 -0.24
CA GLU A 25 3.27 -6.00 -0.63
C GLU A 25 4.45 -6.35 -1.54
N ILE A 26 5.16 -7.44 -1.27
CA ILE A 26 6.21 -7.96 -2.17
C ILE A 26 5.61 -8.30 -3.53
N SER A 27 4.48 -9.02 -3.56
CA SER A 27 3.78 -9.37 -4.81
C SER A 27 3.38 -8.12 -5.61
N ARG A 28 2.94 -7.06 -4.92
CA ARG A 28 2.58 -5.78 -5.54
C ARG A 28 3.80 -5.09 -6.14
N LYS A 29 4.89 -4.96 -5.40
CA LYS A 29 6.14 -4.36 -5.88
C LYS A 29 6.70 -5.13 -7.08
N LEU A 30 6.65 -6.45 -7.04
CA LEU A 30 7.06 -7.30 -8.15
C LEU A 30 6.21 -7.03 -9.40
N GLY A 31 4.89 -6.98 -9.27
CA GLY A 31 3.99 -6.66 -10.39
C GLY A 31 4.23 -5.27 -10.98
N GLN A 32 4.58 -4.27 -10.15
CA GLN A 32 4.96 -2.94 -10.61
C GLN A 32 6.28 -2.96 -11.38
N ILE A 33 7.30 -3.66 -10.87
CA ILE A 33 8.59 -3.81 -11.53
C ILE A 33 8.39 -4.50 -12.88
N GLU A 34 7.68 -5.63 -12.93
CA GLU A 34 7.37 -6.31 -14.18
C GLU A 34 6.65 -5.41 -15.18
N GLY A 35 5.66 -4.64 -14.70
CA GLY A 35 4.91 -3.71 -15.55
C GLY A 35 5.81 -2.63 -16.14
N ARG A 36 6.76 -2.10 -15.36
CA ARG A 36 7.75 -1.12 -15.84
C ARG A 36 8.71 -1.75 -16.83
N VAL A 37 9.25 -2.92 -16.50
CA VAL A 37 10.22 -3.63 -17.33
C VAL A 37 9.60 -4.03 -18.68
N LYS A 38 8.36 -4.53 -18.71
CA LYS A 38 7.62 -4.82 -19.95
C LYS A 38 7.35 -3.58 -20.81
N ARG A 39 7.22 -2.40 -20.18
CA ARG A 39 6.98 -1.12 -20.88
C ARG A 39 8.27 -0.55 -21.46
N VAL A 40 9.36 -0.60 -20.70
CA VAL A 40 10.67 -0.02 -21.07
C VAL A 40 11.46 -0.96 -22.00
N PHE A 41 11.32 -2.28 -21.81
CA PHE A 41 12.04 -3.31 -22.55
C PHE A 41 11.08 -4.34 -23.18
N PRO A 42 10.21 -3.92 -24.11
CA PRO A 42 9.22 -4.81 -24.73
C PRO A 42 9.86 -5.97 -25.52
N THR A 43 11.07 -5.79 -26.04
CA THR A 43 11.84 -6.81 -26.76
C THR A 43 12.48 -7.86 -25.85
N ALA A 44 12.84 -7.52 -24.60
CA ALA A 44 13.42 -8.45 -23.63
C ALA A 44 12.34 -9.29 -22.91
N PHE A 45 11.10 -8.79 -22.88
CA PHE A 45 9.96 -9.46 -22.28
C PHE A 45 8.81 -9.54 -23.27
N PRO A 46 8.94 -10.36 -24.34
CA PRO A 46 7.86 -10.57 -25.29
C PRO A 46 6.64 -11.06 -24.53
N SER A 47 5.56 -10.28 -24.59
CA SER A 47 4.29 -10.72 -24.03
C SER A 47 3.87 -11.96 -24.81
N LEU A 48 3.93 -13.14 -24.16
CA LEU A 48 3.37 -14.38 -24.68
C LEU A 48 1.98 -14.08 -25.25
N PRO A 49 1.66 -14.55 -26.48
CA PRO A 49 0.35 -14.35 -27.06
C PRO A 49 -0.65 -15.09 -26.18
N SER A 50 -1.28 -14.35 -25.28
CA SER A 50 -2.38 -14.82 -24.47
C SER A 50 -3.52 -15.09 -25.43
N GLN A 51 -3.70 -16.36 -25.82
CA GLN A 51 -4.99 -16.87 -26.28
C GLN A 51 -5.97 -16.70 -25.12
N GLY A 52 -6.61 -15.55 -25.12
CA GLY A 52 -7.45 -15.10 -24.04
C GLY A 52 -7.77 -13.66 -24.36
N VAL A 53 -8.92 -13.48 -25.02
CA VAL A 53 -9.50 -12.20 -25.42
C VAL A 53 -9.19 -11.14 -24.37
N ARG A 54 -8.12 -10.37 -24.61
CA ARG A 54 -7.88 -9.12 -23.91
C ARG A 54 -8.91 -8.18 -24.48
N THR A 55 -10.13 -8.27 -23.97
CA THR A 55 -11.11 -7.21 -24.13
C THR A 55 -10.41 -5.99 -23.59
N SER A 56 -9.98 -5.13 -24.51
CA SER A 56 -9.39 -3.84 -24.20
C SER A 56 -10.25 -3.21 -23.13
N VAL A 57 -9.66 -2.94 -21.97
CA VAL A 57 -10.27 -2.08 -20.96
C VAL A 57 -10.84 -0.88 -21.72
N PRO A 58 -12.16 -0.56 -21.59
CA PRO A 58 -12.74 0.54 -22.33
C PRO A 58 -11.92 1.78 -22.03
N LYS A 59 -11.24 2.30 -23.05
CA LYS A 59 -10.48 3.53 -22.98
C LYS A 59 -11.38 4.58 -22.34
N ILE A 60 -10.99 5.06 -21.17
CA ILE A 60 -11.40 6.40 -20.77
C ILE A 60 -10.81 7.27 -21.88
N ASN A 61 -11.67 7.82 -22.74
CA ASN A 61 -11.30 8.39 -24.04
C ASN A 61 -10.39 9.62 -23.96
N ASN A 62 -10.07 10.08 -22.75
CA ASN A 62 -9.11 11.15 -22.51
C ASN A 62 -7.87 10.56 -21.83
N PRO A 63 -6.67 10.82 -22.36
CA PRO A 63 -5.44 10.46 -21.66
C PRO A 63 -5.43 11.15 -20.28
N PRO A 64 -4.95 10.48 -19.23
CA PRO A 64 -4.73 11.15 -17.96
C PRO A 64 -3.75 12.30 -18.18
N THR A 65 -4.03 13.43 -17.55
CA THR A 65 -3.18 14.63 -17.60
C THR A 65 -1.97 14.45 -16.68
N ILE A 66 -2.11 13.60 -15.67
CA ILE A 66 -1.09 13.34 -14.66
C ILE A 66 -0.13 12.22 -15.06
N SER A 67 1.16 12.40 -14.75
CA SER A 67 2.17 11.35 -14.90
C SER A 67 2.13 10.34 -13.74
N SER A 68 2.76 9.17 -13.89
CA SER A 68 2.88 8.18 -12.79
C SER A 68 3.54 8.77 -11.55
N GLN A 69 4.58 9.60 -11.71
CA GLN A 69 5.28 10.22 -10.59
C GLN A 69 4.39 11.24 -9.88
N GLU A 70 3.63 12.01 -10.67
CA GLU A 70 2.69 13.01 -10.17
C GLU A 70 1.51 12.37 -9.43
N ALA A 71 1.02 11.22 -9.90
CA ALA A 71 -0.01 10.45 -9.20
C ALA A 71 0.46 10.01 -7.79
N LEU A 72 1.72 9.60 -7.65
CA LEU A 72 2.30 9.25 -6.34
C LEU A 72 2.45 10.48 -5.45
N ASN A 73 2.96 11.60 -5.98
CA ASN A 73 3.09 12.84 -5.22
C ASN A 73 1.73 13.34 -4.72
N ILE A 74 0.70 13.31 -5.58
CA ILE A 74 -0.67 13.65 -5.22
C ILE A 74 -1.18 12.72 -4.10
N TYR A 75 -0.91 11.42 -4.20
CA TYR A 75 -1.30 10.48 -3.14
C TYR A 75 -0.62 10.80 -1.80
N ASP A 76 0.69 11.06 -1.80
CA ASP A 76 1.43 11.38 -0.58
C ASP A 76 0.91 12.68 0.07
N GLU A 77 0.57 13.69 -0.73
CA GLU A 77 -0.10 14.90 -0.26
C GLU A 77 -1.47 14.61 0.36
N LEU A 78 -2.28 13.75 -0.29
CA LEU A 78 -3.59 13.35 0.22
C LEU A 78 -3.47 12.60 1.55
N VAL A 79 -2.49 11.72 1.70
CA VAL A 79 -2.19 11.04 2.96
C VAL A 79 -1.75 12.02 4.03
N LYS A 80 -0.91 13.00 3.69
CA LYS A 80 -0.47 14.04 4.63
C LYS A 80 -1.65 14.88 5.13
N MET A 81 -2.51 15.36 4.23
CA MET A 81 -3.73 16.09 4.59
C MET A 81 -4.67 15.26 5.46
N ALA A 82 -4.82 13.96 5.15
CA ALA A 82 -5.63 13.05 5.95
C ALA A 82 -5.07 12.85 7.37
N LYS A 83 -3.73 12.75 7.52
CA LYS A 83 -3.03 12.67 8.82
C LYS A 83 -3.22 13.94 9.66
N GLU A 84 -3.28 15.10 9.01
CA GLU A 84 -3.57 16.38 9.67
C GLU A 84 -5.06 16.56 10.02
N GLY A 85 -5.90 15.53 9.81
CA GLY A 85 -7.33 15.55 10.14
C GLY A 85 -8.21 16.20 9.07
N ARG A 86 -7.64 16.64 7.94
CA ARG A 86 -8.33 17.38 6.86
C ARG A 86 -9.04 16.45 5.87
N LYS A 87 -9.87 15.52 6.38
CA LYS A 87 -10.55 14.49 5.56
C LYS A 87 -11.51 15.08 4.52
N ASP A 88 -12.21 16.16 4.86
CA ASP A 88 -13.17 16.82 3.95
C ASP A 88 -12.46 17.53 2.79
N GLU A 89 -11.22 18.00 2.99
CA GLU A 89 -10.39 18.59 1.93
C GLU A 89 -9.86 17.51 0.98
N VAL A 90 -9.46 16.36 1.54
CA VAL A 90 -9.05 15.18 0.75
C VAL A 90 -10.18 14.72 -0.15
N GLN A 91 -11.40 14.61 0.38
CA GLN A 91 -12.57 14.23 -0.39
C GLN A 91 -12.89 15.26 -1.49
N ARG A 92 -12.91 16.56 -1.17
CA ARG A 92 -13.13 17.62 -2.16
C ARG A 92 -12.07 17.62 -3.27
N ARG A 93 -10.80 17.40 -2.93
CA ARG A 93 -9.71 17.35 -3.91
C ARG A 93 -9.86 16.17 -4.88
N LEU A 94 -10.30 15.02 -4.38
CA LEU A 94 -10.58 13.85 -5.22
C LEU A 94 -11.86 14.02 -6.06
N GLU A 95 -12.87 14.72 -5.55
CA GLU A 95 -14.10 15.02 -6.29
C GLU A 95 -13.85 16.02 -7.43
N THR A 96 -12.97 16.99 -7.20
CA THR A 96 -12.57 17.99 -8.21
C THR A 96 -11.70 17.37 -9.32
N MET A 97 -11.06 16.24 -9.05
CA MET A 97 -10.22 15.53 -10.01
C MET A 97 -11.04 14.98 -11.19
N GLY A 98 -10.45 15.03 -12.38
CA GLY A 98 -10.99 14.42 -13.58
C GLY A 98 -11.15 12.91 -13.40
N LEU A 99 -12.23 12.35 -13.94
CA LEU A 99 -12.45 10.91 -13.93
C LEU A 99 -11.30 10.08 -14.55
N PRO A 100 -10.63 10.55 -15.63
CA PRO A 100 -9.43 9.88 -16.15
C PRO A 100 -8.27 9.84 -15.16
N ASP A 101 -7.99 10.97 -14.50
CA ASP A 101 -6.89 11.09 -13.53
C ASP A 101 -7.18 10.29 -12.27
N LEU A 102 -8.43 10.29 -11.81
CA LEU A 102 -8.85 9.49 -10.66
C LEU A 102 -8.76 7.98 -10.94
N ALA A 103 -9.12 7.56 -12.15
CA ALA A 103 -8.97 6.16 -12.58
C ALA A 103 -7.50 5.77 -12.72
N PHE A 104 -6.67 6.67 -13.25
CA PHE A 104 -5.22 6.48 -13.34
C PHE A 104 -4.58 6.38 -11.96
N LEU A 105 -4.90 7.30 -11.05
CA LEU A 105 -4.48 7.27 -9.66
C LEU A 105 -4.87 5.95 -8.98
N SER A 106 -6.12 5.51 -9.13
CA SER A 106 -6.59 4.24 -8.57
C SER A 106 -5.80 3.03 -9.09
N ARG A 107 -5.42 3.05 -10.37
CA ARG A 107 -4.60 1.99 -11.00
C ARG A 107 -3.17 2.00 -10.47
N GLU A 108 -2.53 3.16 -10.35
CA GLU A 108 -1.17 3.28 -9.80
C GLU A 108 -1.12 2.84 -8.32
N LEU A 109 -2.20 3.10 -7.56
CA LEU A 109 -2.36 2.65 -6.18
C LEU A 109 -2.75 1.17 -6.04
N GLY A 110 -2.94 0.44 -7.14
CA GLY A 110 -3.32 -0.97 -7.11
C GLY A 110 -4.68 -1.22 -6.47
N VAL A 111 -5.63 -0.30 -6.63
CA VAL A 111 -7.02 -0.50 -6.21
C VAL A 111 -7.66 -1.52 -7.17
N PRO A 112 -8.21 -2.64 -6.66
CA PRO A 112 -8.90 -3.60 -7.50
C PRO A 112 -10.23 -2.98 -7.98
N VAL A 113 -10.22 -2.44 -9.20
CA VAL A 113 -11.43 -2.05 -9.90
C VAL A 113 -11.99 -3.27 -10.62
N GLY A 114 -13.24 -3.62 -10.33
CA GLY A 114 -13.92 -4.77 -10.93
C GLY A 114 -13.97 -4.69 -12.46
N LYS A 115 -14.38 -5.79 -13.12
CA LYS A 115 -14.38 -5.92 -14.59
C LYS A 115 -15.22 -4.88 -15.34
N ASN A 116 -16.11 -4.16 -14.66
CA ASN A 116 -16.98 -3.14 -15.23
C ASN A 116 -16.38 -1.74 -15.08
N LYS A 117 -16.77 -0.82 -15.98
CA LYS A 117 -16.38 0.59 -15.96
C LYS A 117 -16.54 1.15 -14.54
N PRO A 118 -15.45 1.45 -13.82
CA PRO A 118 -15.56 1.82 -12.42
C PRO A 118 -16.25 3.18 -12.32
N SER A 119 -17.35 3.22 -11.56
CA SER A 119 -18.06 4.47 -11.25
C SER A 119 -17.14 5.41 -10.46
N ARG A 120 -17.31 6.73 -10.61
CA ARG A 120 -16.58 7.74 -9.84
C ARG A 120 -16.60 7.44 -8.34
N LYS A 121 -17.74 7.00 -7.81
CA LYS A 121 -17.88 6.61 -6.40
C LYS A 121 -16.99 5.43 -6.01
N VAL A 122 -16.84 4.44 -6.89
CA VAL A 122 -16.00 3.26 -6.65
C VAL A 122 -14.52 3.65 -6.64
N LEU A 123 -14.12 4.53 -7.56
CA LEU A 123 -12.75 5.05 -7.61
C LEU A 123 -12.43 5.91 -6.37
N LEU A 124 -13.33 6.82 -6.01
CA LEU A 124 -13.21 7.65 -4.80
C LEU A 124 -13.05 6.80 -3.55
N ASN A 125 -13.98 5.87 -3.32
CA ASN A 125 -13.94 5.00 -2.15
C ASN A 125 -12.69 4.11 -2.14
N GLY A 126 -12.24 3.66 -3.31
CA GLY A 126 -11.00 2.91 -3.45
C GLY A 126 -9.77 3.69 -3.01
N VAL A 127 -9.63 4.95 -3.47
CA VAL A 127 -8.52 5.82 -3.09
C VAL A 127 -8.60 6.21 -1.60
N LEU A 128 -9.79 6.57 -1.09
CA LEU A 128 -10.01 6.88 0.32
C LEU A 128 -9.73 5.69 1.24
N GLY A 129 -10.09 4.48 0.81
CA GLY A 129 -9.76 3.24 1.51
C GLY A 129 -8.26 3.07 1.65
N ARG A 130 -7.50 3.29 0.57
CA ARG A 130 -6.02 3.24 0.61
C ARG A 130 -5.40 4.29 1.51
N ILE A 131 -5.93 5.52 1.49
CA ILE A 131 -5.46 6.58 2.41
C ILE A 131 -5.71 6.17 3.86
N SER A 132 -6.88 5.58 4.16
CA SER A 132 -7.21 5.09 5.50
C SER A 132 -6.30 3.96 5.95
N GLU A 133 -5.99 3.01 5.06
CA GLU A 133 -5.00 1.96 5.31
C GLU A 133 -3.61 2.56 5.62
N SER A 134 -3.17 3.56 4.84
CA SER A 134 -1.88 4.23 5.07
C SER A 134 -1.81 4.98 6.40
N MET A 135 -2.93 5.60 6.83
CA MET A 135 -3.03 6.22 8.14
C MET A 135 -2.97 5.17 9.26
N MET A 136 -3.72 4.06 9.14
CA MET A 136 -3.70 2.97 10.11
C MET A 136 -2.28 2.37 10.28
N LEU A 137 -1.57 2.16 9.16
CA LEU A 137 -0.18 1.68 9.17
C LEU A 137 0.79 2.68 9.80
N SER A 138 0.52 3.98 9.68
CA SER A 138 1.33 5.03 10.30
C SER A 138 1.11 5.12 11.81
N THR A 139 -0.07 4.71 12.29
CA THR A 139 -0.44 4.70 13.72
C THR A 139 -0.20 3.35 14.41
N SER A 140 0.04 2.28 13.66
CA SER A 140 0.44 1.01 14.27
C SER A 140 1.89 1.11 14.74
N ASN A 141 2.03 1.19 16.07
CA ASN A 141 3.21 1.32 16.93
C ASN A 141 4.37 0.31 16.72
N LEU A 142 4.52 -0.26 15.53
CA LEU A 142 5.65 -1.13 15.18
C LEU A 142 6.97 -0.34 15.23
N ARG A 143 6.97 0.94 14.83
CA ARG A 143 8.15 1.82 14.91
C ARG A 143 8.49 2.26 16.34
N GLU A 144 7.49 2.50 17.19
CA GLU A 144 7.74 2.87 18.59
C GLU A 144 8.28 1.70 19.42
N ARG A 145 7.85 0.45 19.12
CA ARG A 145 8.38 -0.75 19.81
C ARG A 145 9.81 -1.08 19.42
N ILE A 146 10.22 -0.84 18.17
CA ILE A 146 11.60 -1.08 17.71
C ILE A 146 12.57 -0.06 18.35
N ASN A 147 12.18 1.21 18.47
CA ASN A 147 13.00 2.22 19.13
C ASN A 147 13.11 1.97 20.65
N ASN A 148 12.03 1.58 21.33
CA ASN A 148 12.07 1.31 22.77
C ASN A 148 12.88 0.05 23.15
N GLN A 149 13.07 -0.91 22.23
CA GLN A 149 13.93 -2.07 22.49
C GLN A 149 15.43 -1.75 22.39
N GLN A 150 15.82 -0.77 21.57
CA GLN A 150 17.23 -0.38 21.43
C GLN A 150 17.76 0.47 22.60
N ASP A 151 16.88 1.14 23.34
CA ASP A 151 17.27 1.90 24.53
C ASP A 151 17.47 1.02 25.78
N ILE A 152 16.80 -0.15 25.85
CA ILE A 152 16.90 -1.07 27.00
C ILE A 152 18.22 -1.87 26.95
N GLU A 153 18.72 -2.21 25.76
CA GLU A 153 19.98 -2.97 25.58
C GLU A 153 21.25 -2.17 25.88
N LYS A 154 21.19 -0.83 25.94
CA LYS A 154 22.37 0.01 26.21
C LYS A 154 22.60 0.32 27.69
N THR A 155 21.66 -0.02 28.58
CA THR A 155 21.69 0.42 29.99
C THR A 155 22.23 -0.58 31.01
N ASN A 156 22.70 -1.78 30.63
CA ASN A 156 23.29 -2.70 31.62
C ASN A 156 24.53 -3.44 31.08
N PRO A 157 25.74 -2.94 31.36
CA PRO A 157 26.95 -3.73 31.28
C PRO A 157 27.66 -3.77 32.64
N ASP A 158 27.13 -4.48 33.64
CA ASP A 158 28.00 -5.13 34.64
C ASP A 158 27.21 -6.06 35.57
N ILE A 159 27.28 -7.37 35.35
CA ILE A 159 27.25 -8.36 36.44
C ILE A 159 28.13 -9.54 36.00
N SER A 160 29.44 -9.43 36.25
CA SER A 160 30.32 -10.61 36.34
C SER A 160 30.09 -11.30 37.70
N PRO A 161 29.90 -12.63 37.76
CA PRO A 161 29.87 -13.33 39.03
C PRO A 161 31.29 -13.68 39.49
N GLU A 162 31.79 -12.97 40.51
CA GLU A 162 32.86 -13.49 41.38
C GLU A 162 32.37 -14.77 42.07
N LYS A 163 33.23 -15.80 42.08
CA LYS A 163 33.02 -17.04 42.82
C LYS A 163 34.18 -17.23 43.79
N PRO A 164 33.93 -17.57 45.07
CA PRO A 164 34.97 -17.88 46.05
C PRO A 164 35.63 -19.25 45.79
#